data_AF-A0A7W0GTE3-F1
#
_entry.id   AF-A0A7W0GTE3-F1
#
_cell.length_a   1.000
_cell.length_b   1.000
_cell.length_c   1.000
_cell.angle_alpha   90.00
_cell.angle_beta   90.00
_cell.angle_gamma   90.00
#
_symmetry.space_group_name_H-M   'P 1'
#
loop_
_entity.id
_entity.type
_entity.pdbx_description
1 polymer ?
#
loop_
_entity_poly.entity_id
_entity_poly.type
_entity_poly.pdbx_seq_one_letter_code
_entity_poly.pdbx_strand_id
1 'polypeptide(L)'
;MALSKEEAIQKARQHLAERLCVSESDIETQAVDDADFPDTALGASVADEMSGQMITPGWRIRLQAMDQIFEYRANKHNLRLYNHEGANYRI
;
A
#
# COMPACT_ATOMS: atom_id res chain seq x y z
N MET A 1 10.21 3.28 15.41
CA MET A 1 10.38 1.94 14.81
C MET A 1 10.18 2.04 13.31
N ALA A 2 10.96 1.31 12.51
CA ALA A 2 10.72 1.18 11.07
C ALA A 2 9.66 0.08 10.84
N LEU A 3 8.71 0.31 9.93
CA LEU A 3 7.82 -0.73 9.45
C LEU A 3 8.63 -1.81 8.72
N SER A 4 8.34 -3.07 9.00
CA SER A 4 8.87 -4.22 8.26
C SER A 4 7.91 -4.61 7.14
N LYS A 5 8.40 -5.38 6.15
CA LYS A 5 7.57 -5.92 5.06
C LYS A 5 6.34 -6.66 5.60
N GLU A 6 6.53 -7.52 6.60
CA GLU A 6 5.46 -8.29 7.25
C GLU A 6 4.41 -7.39 7.93
N GLU A 7 4.87 -6.41 8.73
CA GLU A 7 4.00 -5.41 9.37
C GLU A 7 3.18 -4.62 8.34
N ALA A 8 3.81 -4.26 7.22
CA ALA A 8 3.15 -3.52 6.15
C ALA A 8 2.05 -4.34 5.48
N ILE A 9 2.31 -5.64 5.24
CA ILE A 9 1.30 -6.57 4.70
C ILE A 9 0.15 -6.71 5.69
N GLN A 10 0.45 -6.93 6.96
CA GLN A 10 -0.58 -7.13 7.98
C GLN A 10 -1.44 -5.89 8.16
N LYS A 11 -0.85 -4.69 8.17
CA LYS A 11 -1.61 -3.43 8.18
C LYS A 11 -2.43 -3.22 6.90
N ALA A 12 -1.86 -3.53 5.74
CA ALA A 12 -2.56 -3.41 4.46
C ALA A 12 -3.78 -4.33 4.40
N ARG A 13 -3.65 -5.58 4.85
CA ARG A 13 -4.75 -6.55 4.93
C ARG A 13 -5.82 -6.10 5.92
N GLN A 14 -5.46 -5.71 7.14
CA GLN A 14 -6.42 -5.19 8.12
C GLN A 14 -7.19 -3.99 7.57
N HIS A 15 -6.49 -3.00 7.02
CA HIS A 15 -7.13 -1.82 6.45
C HIS A 15 -8.05 -2.18 5.27
N LEU A 16 -7.64 -3.11 4.41
CA LEU A 16 -8.46 -3.55 3.28
C LEU A 16 -9.70 -4.34 3.77
N ALA A 17 -9.55 -5.15 4.81
CA ALA A 17 -10.64 -5.90 5.45
C ALA A 17 -11.70 -4.95 6.01
N GLU A 18 -11.28 -3.95 6.77
CA GLU A 18 -12.16 -2.92 7.32
C GLU A 18 -12.83 -2.10 6.21
N ARG A 19 -12.08 -1.75 5.15
CA ARG A 19 -12.58 -0.92 4.05
C ARG A 19 -13.62 -1.64 3.19
N LEU A 20 -13.39 -2.92 2.87
CA LEU A 20 -14.32 -3.74 2.09
C LEU A 20 -15.37 -4.43 2.96
N CYS A 21 -15.28 -4.30 4.29
CA CYS A 21 -16.11 -5.02 5.25
C CYS A 21 -16.05 -6.56 5.03
N VAL A 22 -14.85 -7.07 4.76
CA VAL A 22 -14.56 -8.50 4.56
C VAL A 22 -13.65 -9.05 5.64
N SER A 23 -13.52 -10.36 5.72
CA SER A 23 -12.57 -10.99 6.63
C SER A 23 -11.15 -10.90 6.07
N GLU A 24 -10.14 -10.78 6.93
CA GLU A 24 -8.73 -10.85 6.52
C GLU A 24 -8.39 -12.17 5.79
N SER A 25 -9.16 -13.22 6.07
CA SER A 25 -9.09 -14.52 5.39
C SER A 25 -9.56 -14.49 3.93
N ASP A 26 -10.45 -13.57 3.57
CA ASP A 26 -10.87 -13.33 2.17
C ASP A 26 -9.84 -12.50 1.40
N ILE A 27 -8.84 -11.94 2.10
CA ILE A 27 -7.79 -11.13 1.51
C ILE A 27 -6.55 -11.97 1.32
N GLU A 28 -6.26 -12.28 0.06
CA GLU A 28 -5.08 -13.02 -0.33
C GLU A 28 -3.93 -12.07 -0.68
N THR A 29 -2.73 -12.35 -0.16
CA THR A 29 -1.53 -11.61 -0.56
C THR A 29 -0.96 -12.25 -1.80
N GLN A 30 -1.21 -11.63 -2.96
CA GLN A 30 -0.73 -12.11 -4.26
C GLN A 30 0.81 -12.10 -4.34
N ALA A 31 1.43 -10.97 -3.99
CA ALA A 31 2.88 -10.83 -4.06
C ALA A 31 3.38 -9.61 -3.29
N VAL A 32 4.63 -9.68 -2.82
CA VAL A 32 5.26 -8.55 -2.12
C VAL A 32 6.69 -8.37 -2.59
N ASP A 33 6.87 -7.37 -3.45
CA ASP A 33 8.13 -7.07 -4.10
C ASP A 33 8.81 -5.86 -3.46
N ASP A 34 10.13 -5.83 -3.48
CA ASP A 34 10.89 -4.65 -3.08
C ASP A 34 10.96 -3.73 -4.29
N ALA A 35 10.49 -2.50 -4.15
CA ALA A 35 10.38 -1.58 -5.26
C ALA A 35 10.92 -0.21 -4.87
N ASP A 36 11.69 0.37 -5.77
CA ASP A 36 12.14 1.75 -5.68
C ASP A 36 11.11 2.65 -6.34
N PHE A 37 10.59 3.61 -5.59
CA PHE A 37 9.60 4.56 -6.07
C PHE A 37 10.26 5.89 -6.42
N PRO A 38 9.77 6.60 -7.46
CA PRO A 38 10.40 7.83 -7.94
C PRO A 38 10.25 9.03 -6.97
N ASP A 39 9.50 8.85 -5.88
CA ASP A 39 9.12 9.91 -4.97
C ASP A 39 8.92 9.37 -3.52
N THR A 40 9.01 10.27 -2.55
CA THR A 40 8.69 10.08 -1.12
C THR A 40 7.27 9.57 -0.79
N ALA A 41 6.27 9.93 -1.59
CA ALA A 41 4.90 9.44 -1.52
C ALA A 41 4.72 8.08 -2.20
N LEU A 42 5.84 7.44 -2.60
CA LEU A 42 5.87 6.15 -3.27
C LEU A 42 5.10 6.17 -4.59
N GLY A 43 5.00 7.33 -5.25
CA GLY A 43 4.15 7.53 -6.43
C GLY A 43 2.64 7.36 -6.13
N ALA A 44 2.26 7.34 -4.86
CA ALA A 44 0.88 7.33 -4.37
C ALA A 44 0.59 8.67 -3.64
N SER A 45 0.97 9.78 -4.28
CA SER A 45 0.67 11.14 -3.83
C SER A 45 -0.84 11.31 -3.71
N VAL A 46 -1.33 11.75 -2.56
CA VAL A 46 -2.74 12.12 -2.41
C VAL A 46 -2.98 13.46 -3.10
N ALA A 47 -4.21 13.74 -3.52
CA ALA A 47 -4.55 15.01 -4.14
C ALA A 47 -4.10 16.18 -3.25
N ASP A 48 -3.45 17.18 -3.86
CA ASP A 48 -2.85 18.35 -3.20
C ASP A 48 -1.51 18.12 -2.45
N GLU A 49 -0.96 16.91 -2.45
CA GLU A 49 0.35 16.65 -1.82
C GLU A 49 1.52 16.98 -2.76
N MET A 50 2.36 17.94 -2.37
CA MET A 50 3.69 18.11 -2.97
C MET A 50 4.62 17.03 -2.44
N SER A 51 4.86 16.02 -3.26
CA SER A 51 5.74 14.92 -2.91
C SER A 51 7.16 15.18 -3.42
N GLY A 52 8.16 14.83 -2.60
CA GLY A 52 9.56 15.09 -2.92
C GLY A 52 10.06 14.17 -4.03
N GLN A 53 10.73 14.73 -5.04
CA GLN A 53 11.40 13.97 -6.11
C GLN A 53 12.64 13.24 -5.57
N MET A 54 12.42 12.11 -4.90
CA MET A 54 13.47 11.29 -4.31
C MET A 54 13.16 9.81 -4.50
N ILE A 55 14.15 9.07 -5.00
CA ILE A 55 14.06 7.61 -5.09
C ILE A 55 13.94 7.03 -3.68
N THR A 56 12.76 6.50 -3.36
CA THR A 56 12.44 5.98 -2.04
C THR A 56 12.28 4.47 -2.12
N PRO A 57 13.14 3.69 -1.45
CA PRO A 57 12.99 2.25 -1.39
C PRO A 57 11.76 1.90 -0.55
N GLY A 58 10.96 0.97 -1.04
CA GLY A 58 9.77 0.50 -0.38
C GLY A 58 9.39 -0.92 -0.81
N TRP A 59 8.14 -1.26 -0.54
CA TRP A 59 7.55 -2.55 -0.82
C TRP A 59 6.25 -2.35 -1.57
N ARG A 60 6.10 -3.07 -2.67
CA ARG A 60 4.87 -3.16 -3.45
C ARG A 60 4.15 -4.44 -3.05
N ILE A 61 3.09 -4.28 -2.27
CA ILE A 61 2.24 -5.35 -1.76
C ILE A 61 1.01 -5.41 -2.66
N ARG A 62 0.81 -6.53 -3.36
CA ARG A 62 -0.41 -6.80 -4.12
C ARG A 62 -1.31 -7.68 -3.27
N LEU A 63 -2.50 -7.16 -2.95
CA LEU A 63 -3.56 -7.90 -2.27
C LEU A 63 -4.68 -8.17 -3.25
N GLN A 64 -5.34 -9.30 -3.13
CA GLN A 64 -6.54 -9.64 -3.90
C GLN A 64 -7.69 -9.88 -2.93
N ALA A 65 -8.82 -9.24 -3.18
CA ALA A 65 -10.04 -9.40 -2.40
C ALA A 65 -11.26 -9.18 -3.31
N MET A 66 -12.32 -9.97 -3.14
CA MET A 66 -13.56 -9.84 -3.92
C MET A 66 -13.34 -9.76 -5.45
N ASP A 67 -12.43 -10.57 -6.01
CA ASP A 67 -12.04 -10.57 -7.44
C ASP A 67 -11.35 -9.27 -7.92
N GLN A 68 -10.99 -8.38 -7.00
CA GLN A 68 -10.28 -7.14 -7.28
C GLN A 68 -8.85 -7.19 -6.74
N ILE A 69 -7.92 -6.57 -7.46
CA ILE A 69 -6.52 -6.46 -7.05
C ILE A 69 -6.26 -5.05 -6.53
N PHE A 70 -5.70 -4.98 -5.33
CA PHE A 70 -5.33 -3.77 -4.63
C PHE A 70 -3.81 -3.69 -4.50
N GLU A 71 -3.24 -2.58 -4.98
CA GLU A 71 -1.81 -2.32 -4.84
C GLU A 71 -1.57 -1.42 -3.64
N TYR A 72 -0.93 -1.97 -2.63
CA TYR A 72 -0.42 -1.24 -1.47
C TYR A 72 1.07 -0.96 -1.65
N ARG A 73 1.47 0.26 -1.33
CA ARG A 73 2.84 0.72 -1.37
C ARG A 73 3.24 1.15 0.03
N ALA A 74 4.23 0.45 0.57
CA ALA A 74 4.73 0.71 1.91
C ALA A 74 6.20 1.07 1.87
N ASN A 75 6.67 1.82 2.86
CA ASN A 75 8.08 1.97 3.15
C ASN A 75 8.29 1.88 4.66
N LYS A 76 9.52 2.12 5.12
CA LYS A 76 9.88 2.07 6.55
C LYS A 76 9.05 3.00 7.46
N HIS A 77 8.30 3.95 6.90
CA HIS A 77 7.56 4.96 7.64
C HIS A 77 6.09 5.12 7.23
N ASN A 78 5.72 4.76 6.01
CA ASN A 78 4.43 5.07 5.40
C ASN A 78 3.81 3.82 4.79
N LEU A 79 2.48 3.72 4.83
CA LEU A 79 1.70 2.74 4.09
C LEU A 79 0.62 3.49 3.31
N ARG A 80 0.52 3.22 2.01
CA ARG A 80 -0.39 3.90 1.09
C ARG A 80 -1.07 2.90 0.17
N LEU A 81 -2.33 3.14 -0.13
CA LEU A 81 -3.09 2.42 -1.14
C LEU A 81 -2.99 3.19 -2.46
N TYR A 82 -2.48 2.52 -3.49
CA TYR A 82 -2.27 3.10 -4.80
C TYR A 82 -3.46 2.82 -5.73
N ASN A 83 -3.93 3.87 -6.41
CA ASN A 83 -4.91 3.80 -7.49
C ASN A 83 -6.21 3.03 -7.15
N HIS A 84 -6.74 3.23 -5.95
CA HIS A 84 -8.05 2.70 -5.56
C HIS A 84 -9.14 3.66 -6.03
N GLU A 85 -9.98 3.25 -6.97
CA GLU A 85 -11.06 4.08 -7.53
C GLU A 85 -10.58 5.45 -8.07
N GLY A 86 -9.37 5.49 -8.61
CA GLY A 86 -8.75 6.73 -9.14
C GLY A 86 -8.17 7.66 -8.08
N ALA A 87 -8.12 7.23 -6.82
CA ALA A 87 -7.51 7.98 -5.73
C ALA A 87 -6.47 7.15 -4.96
N ASN A 88 -5.53 7.86 -4.34
CA ASN A 88 -4.56 7.28 -3.41
C ASN A 88 -5.03 7.55 -1.97
N TYR A 89 -4.80 6.59 -1.07
CA TYR A 89 -5.16 6.73 0.33
C TYR A 89 -3.95 6.49 1.23
N ARG A 90 -3.83 7.27 2.30
CA ARG A 90 -2.84 7.06 3.36
C ARG A 90 -3.45 6.24 4.49
N ILE A 91 -2.66 5.34 5.07
CA ILE A 91 -3.03 4.44 6.17
C ILE A 91 -2.21 4.80 7.40
#